data_AF-A0A7U9RH65-F1
#
_entry.id   AF-A0A7U9RH65-F1
#
_cell.length_a   1.000
_cell.length_b   1.000
_cell.length_c   1.000
_cell.angle_alpha   90.00
_cell.angle_beta   90.00
_cell.angle_gamma   90.00
#
_symmetry.space_group_name_H-M   'P 1'
#
loop_
_entity.id
_entity.type
_entity.pdbx_description
1 polymer ?
#
loop_
_entity_poly.entity_id
_entity_poly.type
_entity_poly.pdbx_seq_one_letter_code
_entity_poly.pdbx_strand_id
1 'polypeptide(L)'
;MRTNHLKDTVKTITMPKEMQDTLLDNCLNARHSGNILFRYSKLAAAFVMAVILTAVGSTSYAAYDLYQVKNLKVFFEAGITQERIDAIGQELNSIPGIYSVRFVSADEAWSDFQKNFFSDMEEDFAASFTENPLKDSFNYDVIVELKADTNAVRDQIAALDGVRHITDLKEEKSQR
;
A
#
# COMPACT_ATOMS: atom_id res chain seq x y z
N MET A 1 -82.50 36.34 15.81
CA MET A 1 -81.38 35.91 16.69
C MET A 1 -80.37 34.97 16.02
N ARG A 2 -80.79 33.98 15.20
CA ARG A 2 -79.89 32.97 14.58
C ARG A 2 -78.83 33.52 13.61
N THR A 3 -79.11 34.64 12.94
CA THR A 3 -78.21 35.26 11.95
C THR A 3 -77.03 36.00 12.57
N ASN A 4 -77.17 36.52 13.79
CA ASN A 4 -76.09 37.25 14.47
C ASN A 4 -75.03 36.27 14.99
N HIS A 5 -75.46 35.17 15.62
CA HIS A 5 -74.57 34.10 16.04
C HIS A 5 -73.75 33.53 14.87
N LEU A 6 -74.37 33.36 13.70
CA LEU A 6 -73.67 32.85 12.52
C LEU A 6 -72.60 33.84 12.04
N LYS A 7 -72.90 35.15 12.03
CA LYS A 7 -71.94 36.20 11.66
C LYS A 7 -70.76 36.25 12.62
N ASP A 8 -71.01 36.08 13.91
CA ASP A 8 -69.96 36.08 14.92
C ASP A 8 -69.09 34.82 14.82
N THR A 9 -69.71 33.65 14.56
CA THR A 9 -68.97 32.40 14.33
C THR A 9 -68.09 32.48 13.08
N VAL A 10 -68.59 33.07 12.00
CA VAL A 10 -67.82 33.30 10.77
C VAL A 10 -66.66 34.25 11.02
N LYS A 11 -66.85 35.32 11.80
CA LYS A 11 -65.76 36.24 12.16
C LYS A 11 -64.68 35.59 13.02
N THR A 12 -65.04 34.66 13.91
CA THR A 12 -64.08 33.94 14.76
C THR A 12 -63.26 32.90 13.97
N ILE A 13 -63.84 32.29 12.94
CA ILE A 13 -63.15 31.32 12.07
C ILE A 13 -62.38 32.02 10.95
N THR A 14 -62.78 33.25 10.59
CA THR A 14 -62.09 34.04 9.58
C THR A 14 -60.80 34.59 10.17
N MET A 15 -59.69 34.23 9.55
CA MET A 15 -58.37 34.69 9.92
C MET A 15 -58.33 36.24 9.99
N PRO A 16 -57.90 36.83 11.12
CA PRO A 16 -57.86 38.28 11.26
C PRO A 16 -56.84 38.88 10.28
N LYS A 17 -57.16 40.07 9.75
CA LYS A 17 -56.35 40.73 8.71
C LYS A 17 -54.89 40.93 9.13
N GLU A 18 -54.63 41.25 10.38
CA GLU A 18 -53.24 41.39 10.85
C GLU A 18 -52.42 40.09 10.72
N MET A 19 -53.07 38.95 10.93
CA MET A 19 -52.42 37.65 10.79
C MET A 19 -52.26 37.29 9.31
N GLN A 20 -53.19 37.71 8.44
CA GLN A 20 -53.01 37.59 6.98
C GLN A 20 -51.84 38.46 6.49
N ASP A 21 -51.73 39.70 6.97
CA ASP A 21 -50.65 40.60 6.61
C ASP A 21 -49.30 40.07 7.12
N THR A 22 -49.28 39.47 8.32
CA THR A 22 -48.09 38.80 8.87
C THR A 22 -47.69 37.57 8.05
N LEU A 23 -48.65 36.77 7.59
CA LEU A 23 -48.37 35.63 6.71
C LEU A 23 -47.90 36.09 5.33
N LEU A 24 -48.50 37.13 4.77
CA LEU A 24 -48.08 37.71 3.50
C LEU A 24 -46.67 38.28 3.60
N ASP A 25 -46.36 39.01 4.68
CA ASP A 25 -45.01 39.54 4.91
C ASP A 25 -43.98 38.41 5.08
N ASN A 26 -44.31 37.34 5.79
CA ASN A 26 -43.40 36.20 5.98
C ASN A 26 -43.24 35.34 4.71
N CYS A 27 -44.28 35.24 3.88
CA CYS A 27 -44.20 34.59 2.56
C CYS A 27 -43.39 35.42 1.55
N LEU A 28 -43.55 36.74 1.54
CA LEU A 28 -42.83 37.64 0.63
C LEU A 28 -41.39 37.87 1.09
N ASN A 29 -41.16 37.97 2.40
CA ASN A 29 -39.84 38.06 3.03
C ASN A 29 -39.32 36.70 3.49
N ALA A 30 -39.75 35.60 2.86
CA ALA A 30 -39.24 34.26 3.13
C ALA A 30 -37.71 34.33 3.05
N ARG A 31 -37.08 34.35 4.24
CA ARG A 31 -35.68 34.68 4.40
C ARG A 31 -34.89 33.59 3.70
N HIS A 32 -34.53 33.82 2.44
CA HIS A 32 -33.52 33.01 1.79
C HIS A 32 -32.30 33.13 2.68
N SER A 33 -31.98 32.06 3.41
CA SER A 33 -30.82 32.01 4.28
C SER A 33 -29.62 32.41 3.44
N GLY A 34 -29.15 33.64 3.63
CA GLY A 34 -28.00 34.24 2.94
C GLY A 34 -26.69 33.62 3.41
N ASN A 35 -26.72 32.41 3.96
CA ASN A 35 -25.53 31.66 4.30
C ASN A 35 -24.89 31.18 2.99
N ILE A 36 -24.05 32.05 2.43
CA ILE A 36 -23.16 31.79 1.30
C ILE A 36 -22.38 30.46 1.51
N LEU A 37 -22.09 30.12 2.77
CA LEU A 37 -21.54 28.84 3.22
C LEU A 37 -22.32 27.60 2.73
N PHE A 38 -23.64 27.66 2.61
CA PHE A 38 -24.45 26.53 2.13
C PHE A 38 -24.48 26.39 0.60
N ARG A 39 -24.20 27.47 -0.16
CA ARG A 39 -24.09 27.39 -1.63
C ARG A 39 -22.76 26.80 -2.09
N TYR A 40 -21.69 27.01 -1.34
CA TYR A 40 -20.38 26.41 -1.63
C TYR A 40 -20.21 25.00 -1.07
N SER A 41 -21.17 24.47 -0.31
CA SER A 41 -21.09 23.15 0.31
C SER A 41 -20.78 22.02 -0.69
N LYS A 42 -21.42 22.02 -1.87
CA LYS A 42 -21.22 20.94 -2.86
C LYS A 42 -19.88 21.05 -3.61
N LEU A 43 -19.49 22.26 -4.02
CA LEU A 43 -18.23 22.49 -4.73
C LEU A 43 -17.03 22.36 -3.80
N ALA A 44 -17.13 22.84 -2.56
CA ALA A 44 -16.12 22.64 -1.53
C ALA A 44 -16.00 21.16 -1.15
N ALA A 45 -17.11 20.43 -1.01
CA ALA A 45 -17.08 18.99 -0.76
C ALA A 45 -16.47 18.21 -1.94
N ALA A 46 -16.80 18.57 -3.19
CA ALA A 46 -16.20 17.95 -4.37
C ALA A 46 -14.69 18.22 -4.46
N PHE A 47 -14.25 19.44 -4.12
CA PHE A 47 -12.83 19.78 -4.08
C PHE A 47 -12.08 19.03 -2.98
N VAL A 48 -12.65 18.96 -1.77
CA VAL A 48 -12.08 18.17 -0.66
C VAL A 48 -12.00 16.68 -1.03
N MET A 49 -13.04 16.13 -1.67
CA MET A 49 -13.02 14.74 -2.15
C MET A 49 -11.94 14.52 -3.23
N ALA A 50 -11.79 15.44 -4.18
CA ALA A 50 -10.74 15.36 -5.20
C ALA A 50 -9.34 15.38 -4.58
N VAL A 51 -9.10 16.26 -3.61
CA VAL A 51 -7.81 16.33 -2.89
C VAL A 51 -7.53 15.02 -2.14
N ILE A 52 -8.51 14.47 -1.43
CA ILE A 52 -8.37 13.18 -0.71
C ILE A 52 -8.07 12.04 -1.69
N LEU A 53 -8.79 11.95 -2.81
CA LEU A 53 -8.56 10.89 -3.81
C LEU A 53 -7.17 11.01 -4.46
N THR A 54 -6.69 12.23 -4.74
CA THR A 54 -5.32 12.42 -5.26
C THR A 54 -4.23 12.11 -4.24
N ALA A 55 -4.46 12.39 -2.95
CA ALA A 55 -3.51 12.08 -1.89
C ALA A 55 -3.39 10.57 -1.63
N VAL A 56 -4.48 9.80 -1.82
CA VAL A 56 -4.47 8.34 -1.69
C VAL A 56 -3.87 7.65 -2.92
N GLY A 57 -4.01 8.23 -4.12
CA GLY A 57 -3.47 7.67 -5.35
C GLY A 57 -1.96 7.82 -5.54
N SER A 58 -1.32 8.80 -4.88
CA SER A 58 0.13 9.02 -5.03
C SER A 58 1.00 8.05 -4.23
N THR A 59 0.51 7.54 -3.09
CA THR A 59 1.25 6.57 -2.27
C THR A 59 1.32 5.19 -2.92
N SER A 60 0.42 4.89 -3.86
CA SER A 60 0.38 3.59 -4.55
C SER A 60 1.45 3.47 -5.64
N TYR A 61 2.00 4.58 -6.17
CA TYR A 61 2.98 4.54 -7.27
C TYR A 61 4.34 4.01 -6.80
N ALA A 62 4.83 4.49 -5.66
CA ALA A 62 6.07 4.00 -5.05
C ALA A 62 5.95 2.55 -4.57
N ALA A 63 4.76 2.16 -4.10
CA ALA A 63 4.48 0.77 -3.74
C ALA A 63 4.38 -0.14 -4.98
N TYR A 64 3.83 0.34 -6.11
CA TYR A 64 3.70 -0.45 -7.33
C TYR A 64 5.05 -0.78 -7.97
N ASP A 65 6.00 0.15 -7.96
CA ASP A 65 7.37 -0.11 -8.45
C ASP A 65 8.09 -1.14 -7.56
N LEU A 66 7.86 -1.11 -6.23
CA LEU A 66 8.36 -2.15 -5.31
C LEU A 66 7.80 -3.55 -5.61
N TYR A 67 6.59 -3.68 -6.15
CA TYR A 67 6.00 -4.99 -6.46
C TYR A 67 6.52 -5.62 -7.75
N GLN A 68 7.14 -4.83 -8.63
CA GLN A 68 7.65 -5.35 -9.89
C GLN A 68 9.17 -5.56 -9.89
N VAL A 69 9.88 -5.04 -8.88
CA VAL A 69 11.29 -5.37 -8.65
C VAL A 69 11.40 -6.84 -8.23
N LYS A 70 12.10 -7.62 -9.05
CA LYS A 70 12.36 -9.04 -8.77
C LYS A 70 13.63 -9.15 -7.95
N ASN A 71 13.49 -9.67 -6.73
CA ASN A 71 14.61 -10.07 -5.91
C ASN A 71 14.89 -11.56 -6.18
N LEU A 72 16.06 -11.83 -6.74
CA LEU A 72 16.59 -13.17 -6.96
C LEU A 72 17.60 -13.45 -5.84
N LYS A 73 17.51 -14.61 -5.20
CA LYS A 73 18.58 -15.10 -4.32
C LYS A 73 19.37 -16.16 -5.03
N VAL A 74 20.69 -15.94 -5.12
CA VAL A 74 21.62 -16.81 -5.83
C VAL A 74 22.44 -17.59 -4.82
N PHE A 75 22.17 -18.89 -4.71
CA PHE A 75 22.88 -19.82 -3.84
C PHE A 75 23.99 -20.54 -4.60
N PHE A 76 25.09 -20.81 -3.91
CA PHE A 76 26.29 -21.38 -4.50
C PHE A 76 26.46 -22.87 -4.21
N GLU A 77 27.38 -23.49 -4.91
CA GLU A 77 27.81 -24.87 -4.67
C GLU A 77 28.54 -25.05 -3.33
N ALA A 78 28.54 -26.28 -2.82
CA ALA A 78 29.11 -26.57 -1.50
C ALA A 78 30.63 -26.59 -1.63
N GLY A 79 31.33 -25.88 -0.73
CA GLY A 79 32.79 -25.79 -0.77
C GLY A 79 33.35 -24.87 -1.86
N ILE A 80 32.52 -23.98 -2.43
CA ILE A 80 32.99 -22.90 -3.29
C ILE A 80 34.00 -22.02 -2.54
N THR A 81 35.06 -21.59 -3.21
CA THR A 81 36.09 -20.75 -2.58
C THR A 81 35.62 -19.31 -2.50
N GLN A 82 36.11 -18.56 -1.51
CA GLN A 82 35.76 -17.15 -1.35
C GLN A 82 36.13 -16.32 -2.59
N GLU A 83 37.25 -16.64 -3.24
CA GLU A 83 37.67 -15.97 -4.47
C GLU A 83 36.66 -16.16 -5.60
N ARG A 84 36.05 -17.36 -5.70
CA ARG A 84 35.02 -17.62 -6.71
C ARG A 84 33.71 -16.92 -6.36
N ILE A 85 33.32 -16.87 -5.09
CA ILE A 85 32.15 -16.09 -4.64
C ILE A 85 32.33 -14.62 -5.05
N ASP A 86 33.48 -14.03 -4.74
CA ASP A 86 33.77 -12.63 -5.06
C ASP A 86 33.77 -12.40 -6.58
N ALA A 87 34.31 -13.34 -7.36
CA ALA A 87 34.26 -13.30 -8.82
C ALA A 87 32.83 -13.35 -9.35
N ILE A 88 31.98 -14.25 -8.82
CA ILE A 88 30.55 -14.30 -9.16
C ILE A 88 29.88 -12.96 -8.81
N GLY A 89 30.21 -12.35 -7.68
CA GLY A 89 29.70 -11.02 -7.31
C GLY A 89 30.04 -9.95 -8.35
N GLN A 90 31.25 -9.99 -8.94
CA GLN A 90 31.65 -9.07 -10.02
C GLN A 90 30.94 -9.40 -11.34
N GLU A 91 30.81 -10.69 -11.68
CA GLU A 91 30.10 -11.16 -12.86
C GLU A 91 28.63 -10.72 -12.81
N LEU A 92 27.95 -10.89 -11.66
CA LEU A 92 26.60 -10.41 -11.41
C LEU A 92 26.47 -8.90 -11.60
N ASN A 93 27.37 -8.10 -11.03
CA ASN A 93 27.34 -6.64 -11.22
C ASN A 93 27.56 -6.22 -12.68
N SER A 94 28.10 -7.09 -13.51
CA SER A 94 28.36 -6.82 -14.93
C SER A 94 27.18 -7.21 -15.84
N ILE A 95 26.19 -7.97 -15.34
CA ILE A 95 25.02 -8.39 -16.15
C ILE A 95 24.10 -7.18 -16.38
N PRO A 96 23.76 -6.87 -17.65
CA PRO A 96 22.85 -5.78 -17.95
C PRO A 96 21.45 -6.07 -17.41
N GLY A 97 20.88 -5.11 -16.69
CA GLY A 97 19.55 -5.24 -16.08
C GLY A 97 19.55 -5.64 -14.61
N ILE A 98 20.73 -5.86 -14.01
CA ILE A 98 20.86 -5.93 -12.54
C ILE A 98 21.01 -4.52 -11.97
N TYR A 99 20.17 -4.20 -11.00
CA TYR A 99 20.15 -2.93 -10.28
C TYR A 99 21.11 -2.92 -9.09
N SER A 100 21.16 -4.02 -8.33
CA SER A 100 21.98 -4.13 -7.13
C SER A 100 22.32 -5.59 -6.83
N VAL A 101 23.51 -5.82 -6.27
CA VAL A 101 24.00 -7.12 -5.80
C VAL A 101 24.51 -6.96 -4.38
N ARG A 102 24.01 -7.77 -3.45
CA ARG A 102 24.37 -7.72 -2.04
C ARG A 102 24.70 -9.12 -1.52
N PHE A 103 25.87 -9.29 -0.93
CA PHE A 103 26.24 -10.54 -0.29
C PHE A 103 25.52 -10.68 1.04
N VAL A 104 24.95 -11.85 1.31
CA VAL A 104 24.33 -12.21 2.58
C VAL A 104 25.07 -13.41 3.14
N SER A 105 25.64 -13.24 4.33
CA SER A 105 26.34 -14.31 5.02
C SER A 105 25.35 -15.33 5.58
N ALA A 106 25.82 -16.54 5.86
CA ALA A 106 25.01 -17.57 6.49
C ALA A 106 24.43 -17.13 7.85
N ASP A 107 25.18 -16.34 8.61
CA ASP A 107 24.74 -15.84 9.93
C ASP A 107 23.68 -14.76 9.80
N GLU A 108 23.82 -13.87 8.81
CA GLU A 108 22.79 -12.88 8.50
C GLU A 108 21.50 -13.56 8.01
N ALA A 109 21.63 -14.51 7.08
CA ALA A 109 20.49 -15.30 6.59
C ALA A 109 19.78 -16.04 7.72
N TRP A 110 20.54 -16.59 8.69
CA TRP A 110 19.98 -17.24 9.87
C TRP A 110 19.29 -16.26 10.81
N SER A 111 19.92 -15.12 11.11
CA SER A 111 19.32 -14.06 11.93
C SER A 111 17.99 -13.58 11.35
N ASP A 112 17.95 -13.35 10.04
CA ASP A 112 16.75 -12.90 9.36
C ASP A 112 15.69 -14.00 9.26
N PHE A 113 16.08 -15.26 9.04
CA PHE A 113 15.17 -16.40 9.10
C PHE A 113 14.53 -16.51 10.48
N GLN A 114 15.33 -16.41 11.54
CA GLN A 114 14.83 -16.50 12.91
C GLN A 114 13.80 -15.41 13.20
N LYS A 115 14.11 -14.16 12.86
CA LYS A 115 13.19 -13.02 13.03
C LYS A 115 11.89 -13.21 12.26
N ASN A 116 11.95 -13.69 11.01
CA ASN A 116 10.77 -13.78 10.15
C ASN A 116 9.92 -15.04 10.39
N PHE A 117 10.51 -16.11 10.94
CA PHE A 117 9.83 -17.38 11.15
C PHE A 117 9.35 -17.55 12.60
N PHE A 118 10.14 -17.08 13.58
CA PHE A 118 9.81 -17.19 15.01
C PHE A 118 9.26 -15.87 15.60
N SER A 119 8.95 -14.85 14.79
CA SER A 119 8.29 -13.64 15.32
C SER A 119 6.99 -13.93 16.08
N ASP A 120 6.31 -15.04 15.73
CA ASP A 120 5.01 -15.44 16.29
C ASP A 120 5.07 -16.77 17.10
N MET A 121 6.24 -17.39 17.26
CA MET A 121 6.44 -18.64 18.01
C MET A 121 7.56 -18.49 19.03
N GLU A 122 7.54 -19.28 20.12
CA GLU A 122 8.53 -19.23 21.20
C GLU A 122 9.98 -19.15 20.67
N GLU A 123 10.70 -18.08 21.03
CA GLU A 123 12.10 -17.80 20.70
C GLU A 123 13.05 -19.00 21.00
N ASP A 124 12.64 -19.90 21.89
CA ASP A 124 13.39 -21.06 22.36
C ASP A 124 13.63 -22.15 21.30
N PHE A 125 12.83 -22.24 20.23
CA PHE A 125 13.06 -23.25 19.19
C PHE A 125 14.32 -22.94 18.37
N ALA A 126 14.58 -21.66 18.12
CA ALA A 126 15.79 -21.22 17.43
C ALA A 126 17.06 -21.51 18.26
N ALA A 127 16.96 -21.42 19.60
CA ALA A 127 18.05 -21.74 20.53
C ALA A 127 18.30 -23.26 20.67
N SER A 128 17.39 -24.11 20.18
CA SER A 128 17.58 -25.56 20.17
C SER A 128 18.63 -26.04 19.15
N PHE A 129 18.96 -25.21 18.16
CA PHE A 129 20.01 -25.49 17.19
C PHE A 129 21.37 -25.07 17.76
N THR A 130 22.25 -26.05 17.99
CA THR A 130 23.62 -25.82 18.49
C THR A 130 24.54 -25.19 17.44
N GLU A 131 24.24 -25.38 16.15
CA GLU A 131 24.97 -24.80 15.01
C GLU A 131 23.98 -24.17 14.01
N ASN A 132 24.43 -23.18 13.25
CA ASN A 132 23.65 -22.53 12.20
C ASN A 132 23.33 -23.55 11.07
N PRO A 133 22.05 -23.95 10.89
CA PRO A 133 21.68 -24.91 9.85
C PRO A 133 21.84 -24.34 8.43
N LEU A 134 22.01 -23.02 8.30
CA LEU A 134 22.23 -22.31 7.04
C LEU A 134 23.71 -22.00 6.77
N LYS A 135 24.66 -22.63 7.49
CA LYS A 135 26.10 -22.32 7.36
C LYS A 135 26.62 -22.36 5.91
N ASP A 136 26.07 -23.25 5.09
CA ASP A 136 26.47 -23.47 3.68
C ASP A 136 25.46 -22.83 2.69
N SER A 137 24.60 -21.93 3.17
CA SER A 137 23.50 -21.30 2.43
C SER A 137 23.66 -19.78 2.28
N PHE A 138 24.89 -19.28 2.34
CA PHE A 138 25.19 -17.90 1.96
C PHE A 138 24.79 -17.65 0.49
N ASN A 139 24.36 -16.44 0.18
CA ASN A 139 23.82 -16.11 -1.14
C ASN A 139 24.11 -14.65 -1.54
N TYR A 140 23.93 -14.36 -2.82
CA TYR A 140 23.78 -12.98 -3.29
C TYR A 140 22.29 -12.67 -3.42
N ASP A 141 21.84 -11.61 -2.76
CA ASP A 141 20.59 -10.93 -3.04
C ASP A 141 20.80 -10.02 -4.26
N VAL A 142 20.12 -10.36 -5.34
CA VAL A 142 20.20 -9.67 -6.63
C VAL A 142 18.88 -8.99 -6.92
N ILE A 143 18.94 -7.69 -7.16
CA ILE A 143 17.79 -6.87 -7.52
C ILE A 143 17.82 -6.67 -9.03
N VAL A 144 16.78 -7.11 -9.73
CA VAL A 144 16.65 -6.93 -11.19
C VAL A 144 15.83 -5.68 -11.49
N GLU A 145 16.27 -4.88 -12.46
CA GLU A 145 15.57 -3.70 -12.93
C GLU A 145 14.21 -4.06 -13.55
N LEU A 146 13.20 -3.23 -13.33
CA LEU A 146 11.84 -3.44 -13.86
C LEU A 146 11.77 -3.57 -15.40
N LYS A 147 12.62 -2.83 -16.10
CA LYS A 147 12.66 -2.84 -17.58
C LYS A 147 13.44 -4.03 -18.14
N ALA A 148 14.13 -4.81 -17.30
CA ALA A 148 14.96 -5.92 -17.73
C ALA A 148 14.15 -7.23 -17.80
N ASP A 149 14.53 -8.10 -18.73
CA ASP A 149 13.95 -9.43 -18.82
C ASP A 149 14.52 -10.31 -17.69
N THR A 150 13.74 -10.52 -16.64
CA THR A 150 14.15 -11.32 -15.48
C THR A 150 14.50 -12.76 -15.85
N ASN A 151 13.82 -13.36 -16.82
CA ASN A 151 14.12 -14.74 -17.22
C ASN A 151 15.49 -14.81 -17.91
N ALA A 152 15.76 -13.87 -18.82
CA ALA A 152 17.06 -13.80 -19.48
C ALA A 152 18.21 -13.50 -18.50
N VAL A 153 17.96 -12.68 -17.47
CA VAL A 153 18.92 -12.44 -16.39
C VAL A 153 19.10 -13.72 -15.55
N ARG A 154 18.01 -14.41 -15.19
CA ARG A 154 18.06 -15.67 -14.43
C ARG A 154 18.84 -16.75 -15.17
N ASP A 155 18.65 -16.88 -16.47
CA ASP A 155 19.38 -17.85 -17.30
C ASP A 155 20.87 -17.53 -17.37
N GLN A 156 21.25 -16.24 -17.45
CA GLN A 156 22.65 -15.82 -17.40
C GLN A 156 23.28 -16.13 -16.04
N ILE A 157 22.56 -15.87 -14.93
CA ILE A 157 23.02 -16.19 -13.58
C ILE A 157 23.16 -17.71 -13.40
N ALA A 158 22.21 -18.50 -13.92
CA ALA A 158 22.24 -19.96 -13.81
C ALA A 158 23.40 -20.58 -14.60
N ALA A 159 23.89 -19.90 -15.62
CA ALA A 159 25.04 -20.34 -16.40
C ALA A 159 26.40 -20.04 -15.73
N LEU A 160 26.42 -19.26 -14.64
CA LEU A 160 27.66 -18.95 -13.91
C LEU A 160 28.16 -20.20 -13.18
N ASP A 161 29.44 -20.50 -13.37
CA ASP A 161 30.10 -21.63 -12.71
C ASP A 161 30.14 -21.43 -11.19
N GLY A 162 29.63 -22.41 -10.43
CA GLY A 162 29.49 -22.35 -8.98
C GLY A 162 28.12 -21.88 -8.45
N VAL A 163 27.15 -21.57 -9.32
CA VAL A 163 25.76 -21.30 -8.91
C VAL A 163 24.97 -22.61 -8.83
N ARG A 164 24.41 -22.90 -7.65
CA ARG A 164 23.62 -24.12 -7.39
C ARG A 164 22.13 -23.90 -7.62
N HIS A 165 21.60 -22.78 -7.13
CA HIS A 165 20.17 -22.55 -7.10
C HIS A 165 19.83 -21.07 -7.13
N ILE A 166 18.73 -20.73 -7.81
CA ILE A 166 18.18 -19.37 -7.87
C ILE A 166 16.72 -19.45 -7.48
N THR A 167 16.30 -18.64 -6.51
CA THR A 167 14.90 -18.52 -6.09
C THR A 167 14.44 -17.07 -6.15
N ASP A 168 13.16 -16.87 -6.45
CA ASP A 168 12.55 -15.54 -6.43
C ASP A 168 11.79 -15.33 -5.12
N LEU A 169 11.72 -14.09 -4.62
CA LEU A 169 10.93 -13.75 -3.42
C LEU A 169 9.45 -14.18 -3.51
N LYS A 170 8.87 -14.22 -4.72
CA LYS A 170 7.50 -14.70 -4.95
C LYS A 170 7.39 -16.21 -4.75
N GLU A 171 8.40 -16.97 -5.17
CA GLU A 171 8.47 -18.42 -5.01
C GLU A 171 8.65 -18.77 -3.53
N GLU A 172 9.50 -18.03 -2.81
CA GLU A 172 9.69 -18.17 -1.36
C GLU A 172 8.37 -17.99 -0.59
N LYS A 173 7.59 -16.95 -0.93
CA LYS A 173 6.30 -16.70 -0.28
C LYS A 173 5.21 -17.72 -0.63
N SER A 174 5.34 -18.44 -1.73
CA SER A 174 4.35 -19.44 -2.17
C SER A 174 4.60 -20.83 -1.59
N GLN A 175 5.81 -21.10 -1.09
CA GLN A 175 6.15 -22.36 -0.43
C GLN A 175 5.95 -22.33 1.09
N ARG A 176 5.62 -21.16 1.63
CA ARG A 176 5.21 -20.94 3.02
C ARG A 176 3.69 -21.10 3.16
#